data_AF-A0A839LQ52-F1
#
_entry.id   AF-A0A839LQ52-F1
#
_cell.length_a   1.000
_cell.length_b   1.000
_cell.length_c   1.000
_cell.angle_alpha   90.00
_cell.angle_beta   90.00
_cell.angle_gamma   90.00
#
_symmetry.space_group_name_H-M   'P 1'
#
loop_
_entity.id
_entity.type
_entity.pdbx_description
1 polymer ?
#
loop_
_entity_poly.entity_id
_entity_poly.type
_entity_poly.pdbx_seq_one_letter_code
_entity_poly.pdbx_strand_id
1 'polypeptide(L)'
;MLIKTADDKQRRLRLLGELQRSPLLDARQRDWLQDERMRCQRGQQGEREAAHHIDHWGKDGHNLAALHDLRFVGDGATAQIDHLAVDRMLHFCLFETKCSGRDDSMGNTGAGLEYGRA
;
A
#
# COMPACT_ATOMS: atom_id res chain seq x y z
N MET A 1 -3.68 14.54 12.53
CA MET A 1 -4.99 13.94 12.90
C MET A 1 -5.24 12.77 11.98
N LEU A 2 -5.43 11.56 12.50
CA LEU A 2 -5.75 10.38 11.70
C LEU A 2 -7.27 10.21 11.62
N ILE A 3 -7.83 10.20 10.41
CA ILE A 3 -9.28 10.08 10.17
C ILE A 3 -9.65 8.65 9.77
N LYS A 4 -8.85 8.01 8.90
CA LYS A 4 -9.04 6.61 8.49
C LYS A 4 -7.71 5.88 8.47
N THR A 5 -7.63 4.78 9.22
CA THR A 5 -6.49 3.85 9.24
C THR A 5 -6.43 3.03 7.94
N ALA A 6 -5.24 2.54 7.60
CA ALA A 6 -5.08 1.57 6.53
C ALA A 6 -5.86 0.27 6.82
N ASP A 7 -6.37 -0.37 5.77
CA ASP A 7 -7.16 -1.60 5.85
C ASP A 7 -6.27 -2.82 6.13
N ASP A 8 -6.81 -3.83 6.83
CA ASP A 8 -6.08 -5.09 7.04
C ASP A 8 -6.07 -5.95 5.77
N LYS A 9 -4.96 -5.91 5.05
CA LYS A 9 -4.73 -6.70 3.84
C LYS A 9 -4.18 -8.12 4.10
N GLN A 10 -4.12 -8.57 5.38
CA GLN A 10 -3.58 -9.89 5.75
C GLN A 10 -4.38 -11.08 5.21
N ARG A 11 -5.67 -10.90 4.89
CA ARG A 11 -6.53 -11.99 4.37
C ARG A 11 -5.91 -12.68 3.14
N ARG A 12 -5.38 -11.90 2.19
CA ARG A 12 -4.76 -12.44 0.97
C ARG A 12 -3.48 -13.22 1.27
N LEU A 13 -2.63 -12.72 2.16
CA LEU A 13 -1.40 -13.42 2.57
C LEU A 13 -1.70 -14.75 3.27
N ARG A 14 -2.74 -14.79 4.11
CA ARG A 14 -3.21 -16.03 4.75
C ARG A 14 -3.65 -17.04 3.71
N LEU A 15 -4.52 -16.64 2.78
CA LEU A 15 -4.98 -17.50 1.70
C LEU A 15 -3.82 -18.05 0.85
N LEU A 16 -2.88 -17.19 0.44
CA LEU A 16 -1.69 -17.64 -0.30
C LEU A 16 -0.86 -18.63 0.52
N GLY A 17 -0.64 -18.34 1.81
CA GLY A 17 0.07 -19.26 2.71
C GLY A 17 -0.62 -20.62 2.88
N GLU A 18 -1.95 -20.66 2.90
CA GLU A 18 -2.74 -21.89 2.95
C GLU A 18 -2.63 -22.69 1.65
N LEU A 19 -2.81 -22.02 0.50
CA LEU A 19 -2.70 -22.65 -0.82
C LEU A 19 -1.32 -23.26 -1.06
N GLN A 20 -0.26 -22.61 -0.59
CA GLN A 20 1.12 -23.10 -0.67
C GLN A 20 1.33 -24.48 -0.03
N ARG A 21 0.49 -24.84 0.95
CA ARG A 21 0.55 -26.14 1.64
C ARG A 21 -0.29 -27.22 0.94
N SER A 22 -1.01 -26.87 -0.12
CA SER A 22 -1.87 -27.81 -0.83
C SER A 22 -1.02 -28.85 -1.59
N PRO A 23 -1.28 -30.15 -1.42
CA PRO A 23 -0.60 -31.19 -2.17
C PRO A 23 -1.03 -31.21 -3.66
N LEU A 24 -2.09 -30.48 -4.02
CA LEU A 24 -2.66 -30.45 -5.37
C LEU A 24 -1.90 -29.54 -6.34
N LEU A 25 -0.93 -28.76 -5.86
CA LEU A 25 -0.18 -27.82 -6.69
C LEU A 25 0.99 -28.51 -7.42
N ASP A 26 1.13 -28.21 -8.71
CA ASP A 26 2.32 -28.53 -9.47
C ASP A 26 3.50 -27.57 -9.15
N ALA A 27 4.70 -27.87 -9.65
CA ALA A 27 5.89 -27.07 -9.37
C ALA A 27 5.77 -25.62 -9.86
N ARG A 28 5.22 -25.40 -11.05
CA ARG A 28 5.05 -24.05 -11.62
C ARG A 28 4.06 -23.22 -10.82
N GLN A 29 2.98 -23.84 -10.37
CA GLN A 29 1.98 -23.21 -9.51
C GLN A 29 2.57 -22.83 -8.16
N ARG A 30 3.43 -23.69 -7.57
CA ARG A 30 4.14 -23.38 -6.32
C ARG A 30 5.07 -22.18 -6.47
N ASP A 31 5.86 -22.15 -7.54
CA ASP A 31 6.79 -21.05 -7.81
C ASP A 31 6.03 -19.73 -8.01
N TRP A 32 4.97 -19.75 -8.83
CA TRP A 32 4.10 -18.59 -9.02
C TRP A 32 3.50 -18.11 -7.68
N LEU A 33 3.05 -19.04 -6.85
CA LEU A 33 2.41 -18.69 -5.58
C LEU A 33 3.43 -18.11 -4.58
N GLN A 34 4.68 -18.58 -4.61
CA GLN A 34 5.77 -18.01 -3.84
C GLN A 34 6.08 -16.57 -4.25
N ASP A 35 6.21 -16.31 -5.55
CA ASP A 35 6.42 -14.97 -6.08
C ASP A 35 5.25 -14.05 -5.72
N GLU A 36 4.02 -14.54 -5.90
CA GLU A 36 2.81 -13.78 -5.63
C GLU A 36 2.67 -13.42 -4.15
N ARG A 37 2.97 -14.37 -3.26
CA ARG A 37 3.00 -14.14 -1.81
C ARG A 37 4.07 -13.11 -1.44
N MET A 38 5.25 -13.21 -2.02
CA MET A 38 6.34 -12.26 -1.79
C MET A 38 5.96 -10.85 -2.24
N ARG A 39 5.39 -10.70 -3.45
CA ARG A 39 4.90 -9.41 -3.98
C ARG A 39 3.82 -8.81 -3.08
N CYS A 40 2.84 -9.61 -2.66
CA CYS A 40 1.79 -9.17 -1.74
C CYS A 40 2.36 -8.69 -0.40
N GLN A 41 3.36 -9.40 0.14
CA GLN A 41 3.98 -9.05 1.41
C GLN A 41 4.76 -7.74 1.30
N ARG A 42 5.55 -7.56 0.23
CA ARG A 42 6.29 -6.31 -0.01
C ARG A 42 5.36 -5.12 -0.24
N GLY A 43 4.29 -5.29 -1.01
CA GLY A 43 3.28 -4.24 -1.20
C GLY A 43 2.65 -3.80 0.13
N GLN A 44 2.21 -4.76 0.94
CA GLN A 44 1.63 -4.44 2.27
C GLN A 44 2.63 -3.79 3.21
N GLN A 45 3.90 -4.18 3.16
CA GLN A 45 4.94 -3.55 3.97
C GLN A 45 5.18 -2.10 3.54
N GLY A 46 5.28 -1.85 2.23
CA GLY A 46 5.46 -0.50 1.70
C GLY A 46 4.32 0.44 2.07
N GLU A 47 3.07 -0.02 1.95
CA GLU A 47 1.90 0.79 2.34
C GLU A 47 1.87 1.09 3.84
N ARG A 48 2.30 0.14 4.68
CA ARG A 48 2.42 0.35 6.14
C ARG A 48 3.49 1.36 6.48
N GLU A 49 4.64 1.29 5.83
CA GLU A 49 5.74 2.25 6.01
C GLU A 49 5.30 3.65 5.57
N ALA A 50 4.64 3.76 4.42
CA ALA A 50 4.09 5.02 3.92
C ALA A 50 3.07 5.63 4.89
N ALA A 51 2.09 4.85 5.35
CA ALA A 51 1.11 5.30 6.34
C ALA A 51 1.78 5.78 7.63
N HIS A 52 2.77 5.02 8.14
CA HIS A 52 3.54 5.41 9.31
C HIS A 52 4.28 6.75 9.12
N HIS A 53 4.91 6.95 7.95
CA HIS A 53 5.60 8.19 7.63
C HIS A 53 4.65 9.39 7.54
N ILE A 54 3.50 9.23 6.88
CA ILE A 54 2.49 10.29 6.75
C ILE A 54 1.91 10.65 8.13
N ASP A 55 1.58 9.65 8.94
CA ASP A 55 1.08 9.85 10.30
C ASP A 55 2.09 10.55 11.19
N HIS A 56 3.37 10.20 11.07
CA HIS A 56 4.44 10.87 11.82
C HIS A 56 4.59 12.32 11.38
N TRP A 57 4.66 12.58 10.07
CA TRP A 57 4.73 13.93 9.53
C TRP A 57 3.56 14.81 10.00
N GLY A 58 2.34 14.26 10.05
CA GLY A 58 1.16 14.97 10.53
C GLY A 58 1.14 15.30 12.04
N LYS A 59 1.98 14.64 12.86
CA LYS A 59 2.05 14.86 14.32
C LYS A 59 2.91 16.05 14.72
N ASP A 60 3.91 16.40 13.92
CA ASP A 60 4.89 17.46 14.25
C ASP A 60 4.39 18.90 13.96
N GLY A 61 3.09 19.15 14.11
CA GLY A 61 2.52 20.50 14.08
C GLY A 61 1.98 20.97 12.72
N HIS A 62 2.01 20.11 11.69
CA HIS A 62 1.52 20.45 10.34
C HIS A 62 -0.01 20.54 10.21
N ASN A 63 -0.77 20.25 11.27
CA ASN A 63 -2.23 20.33 11.27
C ASN A 63 -2.87 19.56 10.11
N LEU A 64 -2.30 18.40 9.82
CA LEU A 64 -2.65 17.56 8.70
C LEU A 64 -3.69 16.52 9.11
N ALA A 65 -4.72 16.34 8.31
CA ALA A 65 -5.63 15.22 8.36
C ALA A 65 -5.16 14.13 7.38
N ALA A 66 -5.01 12.89 7.85
CA ALA A 66 -4.63 11.75 7.01
C ALA A 66 -5.79 10.76 6.85
N LEU A 67 -6.00 10.29 5.62
CA LEU A 67 -6.94 9.25 5.24
C LEU A 67 -6.21 8.21 4.39
N HIS A 68 -6.17 6.95 4.86
CA HIS A 68 -5.56 5.85 4.13
C HIS A 68 -6.61 4.91 3.52
N ASP A 69 -6.26 4.26 2.41
CA ASP A 69 -7.07 3.31 1.65
C ASP A 69 -8.47 3.88 1.34
N LEU A 70 -8.51 4.97 0.57
CA LEU A 70 -9.76 5.59 0.13
C LEU A 70 -10.27 4.92 -1.15
N ARG A 71 -11.59 4.64 -1.16
CA ARG A 71 -12.28 4.05 -2.30
C ARG A 71 -13.52 4.86 -2.63
N PHE A 72 -13.52 5.45 -3.82
CA PHE A 72 -14.66 6.19 -4.34
C PHE A 72 -15.37 5.34 -5.39
N VAL A 73 -16.67 5.15 -5.21
CA VAL A 73 -17.51 4.39 -6.14
C VAL A 73 -18.46 5.36 -6.82
N GLY A 74 -18.46 5.40 -8.15
CA GLY A 74 -19.29 6.29 -8.95
C GLY A 74 -19.29 5.88 -10.41
N ASP A 75 -20.41 6.09 -11.12
CA ASP A 75 -20.56 5.83 -12.56
C ASP A 75 -20.10 4.43 -13.02
N GLY A 76 -20.32 3.41 -12.18
CA GLY A 76 -19.90 2.04 -12.47
C GLY A 76 -18.39 1.79 -12.37
N ALA A 77 -17.61 2.81 -12.00
CA ALA A 77 -16.18 2.73 -11.78
C ALA A 77 -15.85 2.84 -10.29
N THR A 78 -14.62 2.46 -9.94
CA THR A 78 -14.08 2.62 -8.60
C THR A 78 -12.69 3.21 -8.69
N ALA A 79 -12.50 4.39 -8.12
CA ALA A 79 -11.19 4.99 -7.93
C ALA A 79 -10.64 4.61 -6.55
N GLN A 80 -9.36 4.28 -6.50
CA GLN A 80 -8.64 4.04 -5.25
C GLN A 80 -7.54 5.08 -5.11
N ILE A 81 -7.38 5.59 -3.90
CA ILE A 81 -6.28 6.46 -3.50
C ILE A 81 -5.67 5.83 -2.26
N ASP A 82 -4.38 5.52 -2.31
CA ASP A 82 -3.71 4.82 -1.22
C ASP A 82 -3.62 5.70 0.03
N HIS A 83 -3.15 6.94 -0.10
CA HIS A 83 -3.14 7.89 1.00
C HIS A 83 -3.47 9.31 0.55
N LEU A 84 -4.39 9.96 1.27
CA LEU A 84 -4.72 11.37 1.11
C LEU A 84 -4.38 12.11 2.40
N ALA A 85 -3.64 13.20 2.26
CA ALA A 85 -3.39 14.14 3.34
C ALA A 85 -3.95 15.52 3.00
N VAL A 86 -4.58 16.16 3.98
CA VAL A 86 -5.23 17.46 3.83
C VAL A 86 -4.82 18.39 4.95
N ASP A 87 -4.34 19.58 4.62
CA ASP A 87 -4.04 20.61 5.63
C ASP A 87 -5.26 21.51 5.92
N ARG A 88 -5.10 22.46 6.86
CA ARG A 88 -6.19 23.38 7.23
C ARG A 88 -6.56 24.38 6.13
N MET A 89 -5.69 24.61 5.16
CA MET A 89 -5.94 25.48 4.01
C MET A 89 -6.62 24.71 2.87
N LEU A 90 -6.95 23.42 3.10
CA LEU A 90 -7.51 22.51 2.11
C LEU A 90 -6.54 22.24 0.95
N HIS A 91 -5.24 22.24 1.20
CA HIS A 91 -4.29 21.66 0.25
C HIS A 91 -4.36 20.14 0.33
N PHE A 92 -4.48 19.49 -0.81
CA PHE A 92 -4.58 18.04 -0.94
C PHE A 92 -3.25 17.47 -1.45
N CYS A 93 -2.67 16.55 -0.69
CA CYS A 93 -1.50 15.76 -1.10
C CYS A 93 -1.91 14.30 -1.25
N LEU A 94 -1.70 13.76 -2.44
CA LEU A 94 -1.95 12.36 -2.76
C LEU A 94 -0.62 11.61 -2.73
N PHE A 95 -0.59 10.47 -2.04
CA PHE A 95 0.57 9.58 -2.03
C PHE A 95 0.15 8.22 -2.54
N GLU A 96 0.78 7.81 -3.64
CA GLU A 96 0.62 6.48 -4.22
C GLU A 96 1.79 5.61 -3.79
N THR A 97 1.51 4.38 -3.33
CA THR A 97 2.59 3.46 -2.91
C THR A 97 2.97 2.56 -4.07
N LYS A 98 4.21 2.71 -4.57
CA LYS A 98 4.77 1.80 -5.57
C LYS A 98 5.77 0.84 -4.95
N CYS A 99 5.57 -0.45 -5.22
CA CYS A 99 6.55 -1.49 -4.94
C CYS A 99 7.13 -2.01 -6.26
N SER A 100 8.37 -1.65 -6.58
CA SER A 100 9.08 -2.21 -7.74
C SER A 100 9.54 -3.64 -7.44
N GLY A 101 9.04 -4.59 -8.23
CA GLY A 101 9.25 -6.03 -8.02
C GLY A 101 10.55 -6.60 -8.58
N ARG A 102 11.52 -5.76 -8.97
CA ARG A 102 12.75 -6.20 -9.65
C ARG A 102 13.95 -5.42 -9.09
N ASP A 103 15.03 -6.15 -8.88
CA ASP A 103 16.34 -5.63 -8.46
C ASP A 103 16.88 -4.78 -9.62
N ASP A 104 16.53 -3.49 -9.63
CA ASP A 104 17.18 -2.50 -10.47
C ASP A 104 18.43 -2.06 -9.69
N SER A 105 19.60 -2.22 -10.32
CA SER A 105 20.94 -2.00 -9.76
C SER A 105 21.24 -0.52 -9.42
N MET A 106 20.47 0.05 -8.50
CA MET A 106 20.74 1.26 -7.73
C MET A 106 20.11 1.03 -6.36
N GLY A 107 20.93 0.97 -5.31
CA GLY A 107 20.55 0.48 -3.99
C GLY A 107 19.46 1.30 -3.30
N ASN A 108 18.21 1.02 -3.64
CA ASN A 108 17.03 1.53 -2.95
C ASN A 108 15.93 0.47 -2.95
N THR A 109 16.03 -0.49 -2.02
CA THR A 109 14.97 -1.45 -1.70
C THR A 109 13.83 -0.83 -0.88
N GLY A 110 13.62 0.49 -0.98
CA GLY A 110 12.54 1.21 -0.31
C GLY A 110 11.30 1.33 -1.19
N ALA A 111 10.12 1.21 -0.58
CA ALA A 111 8.87 1.63 -1.21
C ALA A 111 8.97 3.12 -1.61
N GLY A 112 8.69 3.43 -2.88
CA GLY A 112 8.72 4.79 -3.39
C GLY A 112 7.37 5.46 -3.20
N LEU A 113 7.35 6.65 -2.60
CA LEU A 113 6.18 7.53 -2.58
C LEU A 113 6.29 8.52 -3.74
N GLU A 114 5.41 8.39 -4.73
CA GLU A 114 5.18 9.45 -5.70
C GLU A 114 4.06 10.36 -5.20
N TYR A 115 4.27 11.67 -5.26
CA TYR A 115 3.30 12.68 -4.85
C TYR A 115 2.94 13.59 -6.03
N GLY A 116 1.65 13.67 -6.31
CA GLY A 116 1.08 14.64 -7.23
C GLY A 116 0.55 15.86 -6.47
N ARG A 117 0.84 17.07 -6.94
CA ARG A 117 0.11 18.28 -6.53
C ARG A 117 -1.06 18.48 -7.48
N ALA A 118 -2.28 18.48 -6.94
CA ALA A 118 -3.49 18.85 -7.65
C ALA A 118 -3.63 20.38 -7.70
#